data_AF-A0AAN8JC05-F1
#
_entry.id   AF-A0AAN8JC05-F1
#
_cell.length_a   1.000
_cell.length_b   1.000
_cell.length_c   1.000
_cell.angle_alpha   90.00
_cell.angle_beta   90.00
_cell.angle_gamma   90.00
#
_symmetry.space_group_name_H-M   'P 1'
#
loop_
_entity.id
_entity.type
_entity.pdbx_description
1 polymer ?
#
loop_
_entity_poly.entity_id
_entity_poly.type
_entity_poly.pdbx_seq_one_letter_code
_entity_poly.pdbx_strand_id
1 'polypeptide(L)'
;MAVRNSAVIAPYQFEPEYSPGEMRTDSDTDTSEDEAIDNNTRVGNTDWGLCTNCSSMPLSDECVCCKEINAVSHRLAHTTLCVIENEDFRTVCLNAEVLRVSAIARADMRADNVQSISN
;
A
#
# COMPACT_ATOMS: atom_id res chain seq x y z
N MET A 1 -3.32 -55.43 -6.08
CA MET A 1 -3.44 -54.70 -7.37
C MET A 1 -4.26 -53.44 -7.08
N ALA A 2 -3.59 -52.30 -6.89
CA ALA A 2 -3.69 -51.05 -7.69
C ALA A 2 -5.06 -50.33 -7.53
N VAL A 3 -5.16 -49.03 -7.24
CA VAL A 3 -4.47 -47.89 -7.84
C VAL A 3 -4.30 -46.77 -6.78
N ARG A 4 -3.09 -46.24 -6.63
CA ARG A 4 -2.85 -44.95 -5.96
C ARG A 4 -3.32 -43.86 -6.92
N ASN A 5 -4.37 -43.13 -6.56
CA ASN A 5 -4.85 -42.00 -7.34
C ASN A 5 -3.84 -40.85 -7.20
N SER A 6 -2.86 -40.81 -8.11
CA SER A 6 -1.94 -39.68 -8.23
C SER A 6 -2.67 -38.61 -9.02
N ALA A 7 -3.52 -37.82 -8.35
CA ALA A 7 -4.14 -36.67 -8.96
C ALA A 7 -3.03 -35.65 -9.27
N VAL A 8 -2.66 -35.57 -10.55
CA VAL A 8 -1.76 -34.52 -11.04
C VAL A 8 -2.56 -33.23 -11.00
N ILE A 9 -2.20 -32.33 -10.07
CA ILE A 9 -2.74 -30.98 -10.03
C ILE A 9 -2.17 -30.23 -11.23
N ALA A 10 -3.04 -29.84 -12.16
CA ALA A 10 -2.64 -29.07 -13.33
C ALA A 10 -2.64 -27.56 -13.00
N PRO A 11 -1.79 -26.76 -13.67
CA PRO A 11 -1.85 -25.31 -13.56
C PRO A 11 -3.26 -24.81 -13.87
N TYR A 12 -3.76 -23.86 -13.07
CA TYR A 12 -5.05 -23.18 -13.26
C TYR A 12 -6.32 -24.03 -13.07
N GLN A 13 -6.21 -25.27 -12.57
CA GLN A 13 -7.36 -26.15 -12.33
C GLN A 13 -8.39 -25.60 -11.32
N PHE A 14 -8.01 -24.63 -10.50
CA PHE A 14 -8.85 -24.02 -9.48
C PHE A 14 -9.09 -22.53 -9.69
N GLU A 15 -8.75 -22.01 -10.87
CA GLU A 15 -9.11 -20.63 -11.19
C GLU A 15 -10.60 -20.56 -11.59
N PRO A 16 -11.30 -19.48 -11.21
CA PRO A 16 -12.69 -19.28 -11.60
C PRO A 16 -12.80 -19.12 -13.12
N GLU A 17 -13.66 -19.93 -13.75
CA GLU A 17 -13.97 -19.80 -15.17
C GLU A 17 -14.97 -18.65 -15.37
N TYR A 18 -14.56 -17.61 -16.11
CA TYR A 18 -15.48 -16.53 -16.48
C TYR A 18 -16.41 -16.99 -17.60
N SER A 19 -17.72 -16.84 -17.42
CA SER A 19 -18.66 -17.02 -18.53
C SER A 19 -18.67 -15.77 -19.43
N PRO A 20 -18.82 -15.90 -20.76
CA PRO A 20 -18.90 -14.75 -21.68
C PRO A 20 -20.00 -13.72 -21.35
N GLY A 21 -20.95 -14.04 -20.46
CA GLY A 21 -21.99 -13.13 -19.99
C GLY A 21 -21.63 -12.32 -18.73
N GLU A 22 -20.47 -12.57 -18.12
CA GLU A 22 -20.01 -11.88 -16.90
C GLU A 22 -19.04 -10.73 -17.19
N MET A 23 -18.83 -10.39 -18.48
CA MET A 23 -18.12 -9.17 -18.86
C MET A 23 -18.89 -7.96 -18.36
N ARG A 24 -18.43 -7.36 -17.27
CA ARG A 24 -18.88 -6.03 -16.89
C ARG A 24 -18.34 -5.07 -17.94
N THR A 25 -19.24 -4.48 -18.72
CA THR A 25 -18.93 -3.22 -19.41
C THR A 25 -18.81 -2.16 -18.34
N ASP A 26 -17.63 -2.05 -17.76
CA ASP A 26 -17.24 -0.92 -16.93
C ASP A 26 -17.14 0.30 -17.86
N SER A 27 -18.31 0.85 -18.21
CA SER A 27 -18.42 2.26 -18.59
C SER A 27 -18.49 3.10 -17.32
N ASP A 28 -17.51 2.90 -16.44
CA ASP A 28 -17.22 3.86 -15.37
C ASP A 28 -16.44 4.99 -16.03
N THR A 29 -17.20 5.93 -16.61
CA THR A 29 -16.66 7.24 -16.91
C THR A 29 -16.60 7.98 -15.58
N ASP A 30 -15.63 7.59 -14.75
CA ASP A 30 -15.16 8.43 -13.65
C ASP A 30 -14.45 9.62 -14.29
N THR A 31 -15.22 10.60 -14.72
CA THR A 31 -14.73 11.98 -14.76
C THR A 31 -14.59 12.43 -13.32
N SER A 32 -13.52 11.99 -12.66
CA SER A 32 -12.88 12.85 -11.68
C SER A 32 -12.44 14.07 -12.47
N GLU A 33 -13.12 15.19 -12.26
CA GLU A 33 -12.53 16.50 -12.50
C GLU A 33 -11.38 16.64 -11.49
N ASP A 34 -10.31 15.88 -11.72
CA ASP A 34 -9.00 16.19 -11.18
C ASP A 34 -8.59 17.48 -11.89
N GLU A 35 -9.07 18.60 -11.34
CA GLU A 35 -8.37 19.88 -11.44
C GLU A 35 -6.90 19.55 -11.25
N ALA A 36 -6.16 19.51 -12.35
CA ALA A 36 -4.75 19.17 -12.37
C ALA A 36 -4.03 20.26 -11.58
N ILE A 37 -3.97 20.08 -10.25
CA ILE A 37 -3.15 20.88 -9.37
C ILE A 37 -1.76 20.74 -9.96
N ASP A 38 -1.20 21.85 -10.43
CA ASP A 38 0.15 21.89 -10.97
C ASP A 38 1.11 21.54 -9.84
N ASN A 39 1.32 20.23 -9.64
CA ASN A 39 2.11 19.66 -8.57
C ASN A 39 3.59 20.08 -8.67
N ASN A 40 4.00 20.61 -9.83
CA ASN A 40 5.31 21.22 -9.99
C ASN A 40 5.50 22.44 -9.07
N THR A 41 4.40 23.12 -8.69
CA THR A 41 4.43 24.26 -7.76
C THR A 41 4.79 23.86 -6.32
N ARG A 42 4.65 22.57 -5.97
CA ARG A 42 4.93 22.05 -4.62
C ARG A 42 6.41 21.68 -4.41
N VAL A 43 7.14 21.44 -5.50
CA VAL A 43 8.55 21.03 -5.46
C VAL A 43 9.42 22.17 -4.93
N GLY A 44 10.34 21.87 -4.03
CA GLY A 44 11.27 22.86 -3.48
C GLY A 44 10.72 23.72 -2.35
N ASN A 45 9.46 23.54 -1.92
CA ASN A 45 8.87 24.24 -0.78
C ASN A 45 7.98 23.31 0.08
N THR A 46 7.46 23.85 1.19
CA THR A 46 6.61 23.12 2.15
C THR A 46 5.29 23.84 2.42
N ASP A 47 4.94 24.87 1.65
CA ASP A 47 3.78 25.74 1.92
C ASP A 47 2.44 25.02 1.71
N TRP A 48 2.46 23.91 0.97
CA TRP A 48 1.34 23.00 0.76
C TRP A 48 1.07 22.09 1.96
N GLY A 49 2.03 21.93 2.88
CA GLY A 49 1.91 21.05 4.03
C GLY A 49 0.89 21.55 5.05
N LEU A 50 -0.09 20.71 5.41
CA LEU A 50 -1.07 20.98 6.47
C LEU A 50 -0.59 20.55 7.87
N CYS A 51 0.60 19.95 7.97
CA CYS A 51 1.24 19.55 9.22
C CYS A 51 2.62 20.19 9.35
N THR A 52 3.20 20.12 10.54
CA THR A 52 4.47 20.79 10.87
C THR A 52 5.72 19.99 10.49
N ASN A 53 5.56 18.77 9.96
CA ASN A 53 6.67 17.85 9.71
C ASN A 53 6.92 17.57 8.22
N CYS A 54 6.19 18.22 7.30
CA CYS A 54 6.49 18.12 5.88
C CYS A 54 7.84 18.77 5.55
N SER A 55 8.59 18.15 4.65
CA SER A 55 9.87 18.66 4.13
C SER A 55 9.81 18.87 2.63
N SER A 56 10.67 19.74 2.10
CA SER A 56 10.82 19.91 0.65
C SER A 56 11.28 18.59 0.04
N MET A 57 10.55 18.11 -0.96
CA MET A 57 10.86 16.87 -1.69
C MET A 57 11.35 17.19 -3.10
N PRO A 58 12.20 16.32 -3.69
CA PRO A 58 12.75 16.52 -5.03
C PRO A 58 11.74 16.29 -6.16
N LEU A 59 10.72 15.47 -5.92
CA LEU A 59 9.72 15.11 -6.92
C LEU A 59 8.32 15.57 -6.48
N SER A 60 7.48 15.90 -7.45
CA SER A 60 6.13 16.43 -7.21
C SER A 60 5.17 15.39 -6.62
N ASP A 61 5.38 14.11 -6.97
CA ASP A 61 4.61 12.97 -6.44
C ASP A 61 4.94 12.66 -4.98
N GLU A 62 6.10 13.09 -4.50
CA GLU A 62 6.52 12.97 -3.11
C GLU A 62 5.99 14.13 -2.23
N CYS A 63 5.49 15.22 -2.83
CA CYS A 63 4.94 16.38 -2.13
C CYS A 63 3.51 16.15 -1.59
N VAL A 64 3.36 15.15 -0.71
CA VAL A 64 2.07 14.72 -0.14
C VAL A 64 2.06 14.88 1.39
N CYS A 65 0.97 15.45 1.93
CA CYS A 65 0.82 15.65 3.37
C CYS A 65 0.00 14.52 3.98
N CYS A 66 0.37 14.07 5.18
CA CYS A 66 -0.38 13.03 5.90
C CYS A 66 -1.85 13.40 6.19
N LYS A 67 -2.21 14.68 6.14
CA LYS A 67 -3.60 15.16 6.31
C LYS A 67 -4.40 15.21 5.00
N GLU A 68 -3.75 15.18 3.84
CA GLU A 68 -4.42 15.11 2.53
C GLU A 68 -4.92 13.69 2.24
N ILE A 69 -4.27 12.67 2.82
CA ILE A 69 -4.65 11.27 2.64
C ILE A 69 -5.83 10.94 3.56
N ASN A 70 -7.02 10.80 2.98
CA ASN A 70 -8.27 10.60 3.73
C ASN A 70 -8.21 9.37 4.69
N ALA A 71 -7.63 8.26 4.22
CA ALA A 71 -7.45 7.06 5.02
C ALA A 71 -6.53 7.26 6.24
N VAL A 72 -5.61 8.22 6.18
CA VAL A 72 -4.72 8.58 7.30
C VAL A 72 -5.41 9.60 8.20
N SER A 73 -6.03 10.63 7.65
CA SER A 73 -6.72 11.68 8.42
C SER A 73 -7.82 11.12 9.30
N HIS A 74 -8.56 10.10 8.85
CA HIS A 74 -9.60 9.44 9.67
C HIS A 74 -9.04 8.63 10.85
N ARG A 75 -7.78 8.20 10.79
CA ARG A 75 -7.14 7.41 11.85
C ARG A 75 -6.37 8.26 12.84
N LEU A 76 -6.20 9.56 12.53
CA LEU A 76 -5.62 10.52 13.45
C LEU A 76 -6.69 10.99 14.43
N ALA A 77 -6.39 10.93 15.73
CA ALA A 77 -7.25 11.55 16.72
C ALA A 77 -7.35 13.06 16.46
N HIS A 78 -8.45 13.68 16.89
CA HIS A 78 -8.66 15.12 16.73
C HIS A 78 -7.53 16.00 17.31
N THR A 79 -6.78 15.47 18.27
CA THR A 79 -5.65 16.14 18.93
C THR A 79 -4.32 15.96 18.21
N THR A 80 -4.22 15.03 17.25
CA THR A 80 -2.96 14.70 16.58
C THR A 80 -2.76 15.60 15.36
N LEU A 81 -1.64 16.32 15.32
CA LEU A 81 -1.34 17.28 14.25
C LEU A 81 -0.56 16.63 13.10
N CYS A 82 0.12 15.51 13.33
CA CYS A 82 0.85 14.79 12.30
C CYS A 82 0.81 13.27 12.52
N VAL A 83 0.88 12.47 11.45
CA VAL A 83 0.89 11.00 11.56
C VAL A 83 2.02 10.47 12.43
N ILE A 84 3.15 11.16 12.49
CA ILE A 84 4.30 10.75 13.29
C ILE A 84 4.08 10.91 14.80
N GLU A 85 3.11 11.72 15.20
CA GLU A 85 2.73 11.95 16.60
C GLU A 85 1.74 10.89 17.11
N ASN A 86 1.22 10.04 16.21
CA ASN A 86 0.37 8.92 16.61
C ASN A 86 1.19 7.92 17.47
N GLU A 87 0.59 7.44 18.55
CA GLU A 87 1.25 6.54 19.51
C GLU A 87 1.74 5.22 18.88
N ASP A 88 1.01 4.73 17.88
CA ASP A 88 1.35 3.48 17.19
C ASP A 88 2.44 3.69 16.14
N PHE A 89 2.64 4.91 15.63
CA PHE A 89 3.59 5.18 14.55
C PHE A 89 5.00 4.75 14.92
N ARG A 90 5.44 5.09 16.14
CA ARG A 90 6.77 4.70 16.61
C ARG A 90 6.92 3.19 16.75
N THR A 91 5.89 2.53 17.25
CA THR A 91 5.92 1.08 17.51
C THR A 91 5.81 0.26 16.23
N VAL A 92 4.97 0.68 15.29
CA VAL A 92 4.66 -0.10 14.07
C VAL A 92 5.56 0.27 12.91
N CYS A 93 5.87 1.57 12.72
CA CYS A 93 6.56 2.06 11.53
C CYS A 93 8.07 2.32 11.75
N LEU A 94 8.53 2.53 12.99
CA LEU A 94 9.93 2.83 13.29
C LEU A 94 10.67 1.74 14.08
N ASN A 95 9.97 0.71 14.56
CA ASN A 95 10.61 -0.38 15.28
C ASN A 95 11.14 -1.45 14.30
N ALA A 96 12.47 -1.57 14.23
CA ALA A 96 13.15 -2.49 13.31
C ALA A 96 12.72 -3.96 13.50
N GLU A 97 12.50 -4.41 14.73
CA GLU A 97 12.10 -5.81 14.99
C GLU A 97 10.68 -6.09 14.52
N VAL A 98 9.76 -5.12 14.70
CA VAL A 98 8.39 -5.21 14.17
C VAL A 98 8.40 -5.27 12.64
N LEU A 99 9.18 -4.41 12.00
CA LEU A 99 9.34 -4.40 10.54
C LEU A 99 9.97 -5.71 10.03
N ARG A 100 10.96 -6.26 10.73
CA ARG A 100 11.61 -7.53 10.37
C ARG A 100 10.63 -8.70 10.44
N VAL A 101 9.88 -8.83 11.53
CA VAL A 101 8.87 -9.89 11.67
C VAL A 101 7.78 -9.74 10.61
N SER A 102 7.31 -8.51 10.36
CA SER A 102 6.32 -8.23 9.31
C SER A 102 6.83 -8.61 7.92
N ALA A 103 8.11 -8.36 7.63
CA ALA A 103 8.73 -8.73 6.36
C ALA A 103 8.84 -10.24 6.18
N ILE A 104 9.27 -10.97 7.21
CA ILE A 104 9.32 -12.45 7.20
C ILE A 104 7.93 -13.02 6.96
N ALA A 105 6.93 -12.58 7.74
CA ALA A 105 5.55 -13.06 7.59
C ALA A 105 4.99 -12.78 6.19
N ARG A 106 5.31 -11.63 5.59
CA ARG A 106 4.92 -11.31 4.21
C ARG A 106 5.59 -12.21 3.18
N ALA A 107 6.86 -12.57 3.38
CA ALA A 107 7.58 -13.45 2.48
C ALA A 107 7.03 -14.89 2.55
N ASP A 108 6.73 -15.37 3.76
CA ASP A 108 6.11 -16.69 3.97
C ASP A 108 4.76 -16.79 3.24
N MET A 109 3.93 -15.73 3.30
CA MET A 109 2.64 -15.68 2.59
C MET A 109 2.78 -15.66 1.07
N ARG A 110 3.89 -15.08 0.55
CA ARG A 110 4.16 -15.01 -0.89
C ARG A 110 4.82 -16.28 -1.43
N ALA A 111 5.22 -17.21 -0.56
CA ALA A 111 6.07 -18.35 -0.90
C ALA A 111 7.40 -17.92 -1.55
N ASP A 112 7.85 -16.68 -1.30
CA ASP A 112 9.19 -16.23 -1.66
C ASP A 112 10.14 -17.01 -0.77
N ASN A 113 10.92 -17.91 -1.36
CA ASN A 113 11.89 -18.72 -0.64
C ASN A 113 12.96 -17.78 -0.05
N VAL A 114 12.78 -17.33 1.20
CA VAL A 114 13.77 -16.56 1.96
C VAL A 114 14.94 -17.48 2.29
N GLN A 115 15.70 -17.84 1.26
CA GLN A 115 17.00 -18.45 1.45
C GLN A 115 17.98 -17.33 1.79
N SER A 116 18.39 -17.37 3.06
CA SER A 116 19.65 -16.83 3.61
C SER A 116 19.89 -15.33 3.45
N ILE A 117 19.48 -14.57 4.47
CA ILE A 117 20.39 -13.59 5.06
C ILE A 117 20.98 -14.28 6.29
N SER A 118 22.06 -15.03 6.07
CA SER A 118 22.88 -15.61 7.12
C SER A 118 24.13 -14.75 7.31
N ASN A 119 24.27 -14.23 8.53
CA ASN A 119 25.38 -13.50 9.16
C ASN A 119 25.81 -12.17 8.56
#